data_AF-A0A1C6Q087-F1
#
_entry.id   AF-A0A1C6Q087-F1
#
_cell.length_a   1.000
_cell.length_b   1.000
_cell.length_c   1.000
_cell.angle_alpha   90.00
_cell.angle_beta   90.00
_cell.angle_gamma   90.00
#
_symmetry.space_group_name_H-M   'P 1'
#
loop_
_entity.id
_entity.type
_entity.pdbx_description
1 polymer ?
#
loop_
_entity_poly.entity_id
_entity_poly.type
_entity_poly.pdbx_seq_one_letter_code
_entity_poly.pdbx_strand_id
1 'polypeptide(L)'
;MLMAHTAVLNKLLRQYETLHAVNAEEGTPEARQRLDDVEYTLCIATGTKDVDAALIAARHRLPGARTHDDSLLAEEAAPGPAARDDALPSAG
;
A
#
# COMPACT_ATOMS: atom_id res chain seq x y z
N MET A 1 3.12 13.10 -18.52
CA MET A 1 2.94 13.52 -17.12
C MET A 1 2.39 12.33 -16.36
N LEU A 2 3.10 11.85 -15.33
CA LEU A 2 2.73 10.65 -14.58
C LEU A 2 1.63 11.00 -13.57
N MET A 3 0.40 11.17 -14.05
CA MET A 3 -0.74 11.16 -13.13
C MET A 3 -0.85 9.73 -12.63
N ALA A 4 -0.40 9.48 -11.40
CA ALA A 4 -0.55 8.17 -10.79
C ALA A 4 -2.03 7.78 -10.84
N HIS A 5 -2.33 6.62 -11.42
CA HIS A 5 -3.67 6.06 -11.40
C HIS A 5 -4.18 6.00 -9.96
N THR A 6 -5.45 6.33 -9.75
CA THR A 6 -6.11 6.39 -8.44
C THR A 6 -5.95 5.09 -7.65
N ALA A 7 -5.92 3.94 -8.31
CA ALA A 7 -5.60 2.63 -7.72
C ALA A 7 -4.21 2.59 -7.05
N VAL A 8 -3.18 3.11 -7.73
CA VAL A 8 -1.80 3.17 -7.22
C VAL A 8 -1.73 4.11 -6.01
N LEU A 9 -2.42 5.25 -6.10
CA LEU A 9 -2.50 6.22 -5.01
C LEU A 9 -3.18 5.64 -3.75
N ASN A 10 -4.25 4.87 -3.92
CA ASN A 10 -4.94 4.17 -2.83
C ASN A 10 -4.02 3.14 -2.16
N LYS A 11 -3.29 2.35 -2.98
CA LYS A 11 -2.32 1.37 -2.48
C LYS A 11 -1.21 2.03 -1.66
N LEU A 12 -0.65 3.13 -2.14
CA LEU A 12 0.39 3.88 -1.44
C LEU A 12 -0.11 4.46 -0.11
N LEU A 13 -1.31 5.04 -0.09
CA LEU A 13 -1.93 5.53 1.15
C LEU A 13 -2.10 4.43 2.20
N ARG A 14 -2.61 3.25 1.79
CA ARG A 14 -2.78 2.11 2.71
C ARG A 14 -1.45 1.58 3.23
N GLN A 15 -0.43 1.54 2.38
CA GLN A 15 0.92 1.16 2.79
C GLN A 15 1.51 2.15 3.79
N TYR A 16 1.36 3.44 3.55
CA TYR A 16 1.75 4.50 4.48
C TYR A 16 1.09 4.31 5.85
N GLU A 17 -0.24 4.17 5.89
CA GLU A 17 -0.98 3.99 7.15
C GLU A 17 -0.53 2.75 7.92
N THR A 18 -0.26 1.64 7.21
CA THR A 18 0.20 0.38 7.83
C THR A 18 1.61 0.52 8.38
N LEU A 19 2.54 1.06 7.60
CA LEU A 19 3.94 1.27 8.01
C LEU A 19 4.05 2.31 9.12
N HIS A 20 3.25 3.38 9.06
CA HIS A 20 3.20 4.39 10.10
C HIS A 20 2.70 3.81 11.44
N ALA A 21 1.66 2.96 11.41
CA ALA A 21 1.19 2.28 12.60
C ALA A 21 2.22 1.30 13.19
N VAL A 22 2.91 0.52 12.35
CA VAL A 22 3.94 -0.43 12.80
C VAL A 22 5.20 0.29 13.31
N ASN A 23 5.63 1.36 12.64
CA ASN A 23 6.79 2.16 13.06
C ASN A 23 6.58 2.87 14.39
N ALA A 24 5.34 3.27 14.68
CA ALA A 24 5.00 3.92 15.95
C ALA A 24 5.16 2.97 17.15
N GLU A 25 4.95 1.68 16.96
CA GLU A 25 5.01 0.66 18.02
C GLU A 25 6.41 0.03 18.15
N GLU A 26 7.06 -0.39 17.05
CA GLU A 26 8.30 -1.17 17.07
C GLU A 26 9.23 -0.88 15.86
N GLY A 27 9.34 0.40 15.45
CA GLY A 27 10.01 0.76 14.19
C GLY A 27 11.48 0.34 14.08
N THR A 28 11.74 -0.71 13.29
CA THR A 28 13.08 -1.11 12.84
C THR A 28 13.63 -0.11 11.81
N PRO A 29 14.96 0.00 11.64
CA PRO A 29 15.53 0.90 10.63
C PRO A 29 15.06 0.59 9.20
N GLU A 30 14.80 -0.69 8.89
CA GLU A 30 14.26 -1.09 7.58
C GLU A 30 12.81 -0.63 7.38
N ALA A 31 11.98 -0.70 8.42
CA ALA A 31 10.60 -0.25 8.38
C ALA A 31 10.51 1.29 8.29
N ARG A 32 11.45 2.01 8.92
CA ARG A 32 11.62 3.46 8.74
C ARG A 32 11.99 3.83 7.31
N GLN A 33 13.02 3.17 6.75
CA GLN A 33 13.41 3.41 5.35
C GLN A 33 12.25 3.14 4.39
N ARG A 34 11.48 2.08 4.64
CA ARG A 34 10.32 1.75 3.81
C ARG A 34 9.21 2.80 3.92
N LEU A 35 9.02 3.41 5.09
CA LEU A 35 8.08 4.51 5.27
C LEU A 35 8.55 5.73 4.49
N ASP A 36 9.83 6.12 4.61
CA ASP A 36 10.41 7.25 3.89
C ASP A 36 10.27 7.12 2.36
N ASP A 37 10.49 5.90 1.83
CA ASP A 37 10.32 5.61 0.40
C ASP A 37 8.85 5.83 -0.06
N VAL A 38 7.89 5.46 0.78
CA VAL A 38 6.45 5.64 0.50
C VAL A 38 6.06 7.12 0.57
N GLU A 39 6.57 7.86 1.56
CA GLU A 39 6.36 9.30 1.68
C GLU A 39 6.91 10.06 0.47
N TYR A 40 8.14 9.74 0.07
CA TYR A 40 8.76 10.32 -1.11
C TYR A 40 7.94 10.04 -2.38
N THR A 41 7.48 8.80 -2.55
CA THR A 41 6.64 8.40 -3.69
C THR A 41 5.31 9.14 -3.69
N LEU A 42 4.67 9.32 -2.53
CA LEU A 42 3.43 10.10 -2.40
C LEU A 42 3.64 11.56 -2.81
N CYS A 43 4.74 12.19 -2.38
CA CYS A 43 5.08 13.55 -2.75
C CYS A 43 5.23 13.71 -4.28
N ILE A 44 5.98 12.81 -4.93
CA ILE A 44 6.14 12.83 -6.38
C ILE A 44 4.81 12.55 -7.12
N ALA A 45 4.05 11.55 -6.69
CA ALA A 45 2.79 11.15 -7.34
C ALA A 45 1.69 12.22 -7.23
N THR A 46 1.70 12.99 -6.13
CA THR A 46 0.75 14.07 -5.92
C THR A 46 1.26 15.42 -6.42
N GLY A 47 2.57 15.57 -6.62
CA GLY A 47 3.22 16.82 -7.02
C GLY A 47 3.39 17.79 -5.84
N THR A 48 3.53 17.29 -4.63
CA THR A 48 3.73 18.08 -3.41
C THR A 48 5.17 17.98 -2.91
N LYS A 49 5.54 18.87 -2.00
CA LYS A 49 6.89 18.92 -1.38
C LYS A 49 6.92 18.25 0.00
N ASP A 50 5.75 17.95 0.55
CA ASP A 50 5.57 17.53 1.93
C ASP A 50 4.55 16.39 2.01
N VAL A 51 4.76 15.47 2.95
CA VAL A 51 3.92 14.27 3.13
C VAL A 51 2.51 14.62 3.57
N ASP A 52 2.30 15.60 4.46
CA ASP A 52 0.96 15.99 4.90
C ASP A 52 0.17 16.59 3.74
N ALA A 53 0.82 17.45 2.95
CA ALA A 53 0.25 17.98 1.73
C ALA A 53 -0.04 16.86 0.71
N ALA A 54 0.83 15.86 0.60
CA ALA A 54 0.64 14.70 -0.27
C ALA A 54 -0.59 13.88 0.16
N LEU A 55 -0.75 13.61 1.46
CA LEU A 55 -1.88 12.85 2.00
C LEU A 55 -3.21 13.57 1.77
N ILE A 56 -3.25 14.88 1.98
CA ILE A 56 -4.44 15.71 1.72
C ILE A 56 -4.78 15.67 0.22
N ALA A 57 -3.80 15.94 -0.65
CA ALA A 57 -3.98 15.90 -2.10
C ALA A 57 -4.43 14.51 -2.59
N ALA A 58 -3.87 13.44 -2.01
CA ALA A 58 -4.23 12.08 -2.36
C ALA A 58 -5.67 11.73 -1.94
N ARG A 59 -6.08 12.11 -0.72
CA ARG A 59 -7.46 11.93 -0.24
C ARG A 59 -8.48 12.71 -1.08
N HIS A 60 -8.13 13.91 -1.54
CA HIS A 60 -8.99 14.68 -2.46
C HIS A 60 -9.12 14.04 -3.85
N ARG A 61 -8.12 13.29 -4.31
CA ARG A 61 -8.14 12.59 -5.60
C ARG A 61 -8.87 11.25 -5.54
N LEU A 62 -9.03 10.66 -4.35
CA LEU A 62 -9.85 9.47 -4.15
C LEU A 62 -11.32 9.89 -3.99
N PRO A 63 -12.20 9.67 -4.99
CA PRO A 63 -13.61 9.93 -4.81
C PRO A 63 -14.11 8.96 -3.76
N GLY A 64 -14.71 9.47 -2.67
CA GLY A 64 -15.40 8.64 -1.69
C GLY A 64 -16.39 7.73 -2.40
N ALA A 65 -16.07 6.45 -2.48
CA ALA A 65 -16.94 5.36 -2.92
C ALA A 65 -17.61 5.50 -4.31
N ARG A 66 -16.91 5.97 -5.36
CA ARG A 66 -17.35 5.69 -6.74
C ARG A 66 -16.30 4.91 -7.55
N THR A 67 -16.71 3.69 -7.86
CA THR A 67 -16.12 2.64 -8.70
C THR A 67 -15.89 3.10 -10.14
N HIS A 68 -14.84 3.88 -10.38
CA HIS A 68 -14.27 4.01 -11.72
C HIS A 68 -12.75 3.81 -11.64
N ASP A 69 -12.36 2.62 -11.19
CA ASP A 69 -11.09 1.99 -11.59
C ASP A 69 -11.20 1.62 -13.08
N ASP A 70 -11.17 2.61 -13.97
CA ASP A 70 -11.01 2.36 -15.41
C ASP A 70 -9.52 2.31 -15.73
N SER A 71 -8.89 1.22 -15.29
CA SER A 71 -7.69 0.66 -15.92
C SER A 71 -7.51 -0.77 -15.41
N LEU A 72 -7.84 -1.74 -16.26
CA LEU A 72 -7.49 -3.14 -16.11
C LEU A 72 -5.96 -3.28 -16.03
N LEU A 73 -5.40 -3.25 -14.82
CA LEU A 73 -4.25 -4.09 -14.52
C LEU A 73 -4.80 -5.50 -14.27
N ALA A 74 -5.28 -6.12 -15.34
CA ALA A 74 -5.52 -7.55 -15.35
C ALA A 74 -4.17 -8.27 -15.27
N GLU A 75 -4.13 -9.24 -14.36
CA GLU A 75 -3.14 -10.32 -14.24
C GLU A 75 -1.68 -9.94 -13.94
N GLU A 76 -1.35 -9.95 -12.65
CA GLU A 76 -0.51 -11.07 -12.18
C GLU A 76 -0.99 -11.53 -10.79
N ALA A 77 -1.91 -12.50 -10.83
CA ALA A 77 -2.33 -13.25 -9.66
C ALA A 77 -1.23 -14.25 -9.31
N ALA A 78 -0.64 -14.13 -8.12
CA ALA A 78 0.02 -15.25 -7.46
C ALA A 78 -0.47 -15.34 -6.01
N PRO A 79 -1.47 -16.19 -5.74
CA PRO A 79 -1.61 -16.82 -4.45
C PRO A 79 -1.05 -18.24 -4.59
N GLY A 80 0.19 -18.47 -4.12
CA GLY A 80 0.62 -19.81 -3.79
C GLY A 80 -0.09 -20.23 -2.50
N PRO A 81 -0.96 -21.25 -2.50
CA PRO A 81 -1.49 -21.76 -1.25
C PRO A 81 -0.39 -22.59 -0.57
N ALA A 82 0.11 -22.05 0.54
CA ALA A 82 0.68 -22.81 1.62
C ALA A 82 -0.35 -23.87 2.07
N ALA A 83 -0.20 -25.09 1.59
CA ALA A 83 -0.86 -26.24 2.18
C ALA A 83 -0.11 -26.57 3.47
N ARG A 84 -0.81 -26.31 4.57
CA ARG A 84 -0.40 -26.49 5.95
C ARG A 84 -0.09 -27.96 6.22
N ASP A 85 1.01 -28.18 6.95
CA ASP A 85 1.22 -29.30 7.84
C ASP A 85 -0.08 -29.63 8.61
N ASP A 86 -0.64 -30.80 8.35
CA ASP A 86 -1.56 -31.47 9.27
C ASP A 86 -0.91 -32.79 9.66
N ALA A 87 -0.23 -32.74 10.81
CA ALA A 87 0.37 -33.88 11.45
C ALA A 87 -0.62 -34.46 12.49
N LEU A 88 -0.88 -35.77 12.31
CA LEU A 88 -1.15 -36.83 13.31
C LEU A 88 -2.63 -37.08 13.74
N PRO A 89 -3.01 -38.29 14.24
CA PRO A 89 -2.20 -39.49 14.54
C PRO A 89 -2.74 -40.86 14.01
N SER A 90 -1.89 -41.88 14.22
CA SER A 90 -1.99 -43.36 14.16
C SER A 90 -3.35 -44.08 14.21
N ALA A 91 -3.46 -45.21 13.50
CA ALA A 91 -3.90 -46.53 14.03
C ALA A 91 -3.92 -47.63 12.94
N GLY A 92 -3.36 -48.81 13.24
CA GLY A 92 -3.64 -50.07 12.52
C GLY A 92 -2.44 -50.77 11.91
#